data_AF-A0A3B0X2V5-F1
#
_entry.id   AF-A0A3B0X2V5-F1
#
_cell.length_a   1.000
_cell.length_b   1.000
_cell.length_c   1.000
_cell.angle_alpha   90.00
_cell.angle_beta   90.00
_cell.angle_gamma   90.00
#
_symmetry.space_group_name_H-M   'P 1'
#
loop_
_entity.id
_entity.type
_entity.pdbx_description
1 polymer ?
#
loop_
_entity_poly.entity_id
_entity_poly.type
_entity_poly.pdbx_seq_one_letter_code
_entity_poly.pdbx_strand_id
1 'polypeptide(L)'
;MENVVEAILISMSSVNKPQLLFMMNLFSVLVVFQGKATFRNLSRYCEMHEKRFSRWYRRRFDFALFNLSLIDHELDKGAERTAAPAA
;
A
#
# COMPACT_ATOMS: atom_id res chain seq x y z
N MET A 1 7.57 4.66 -5.17
CA MET A 1 6.42 4.23 -4.36
C MET A 1 6.53 2.75 -4.01
N GLU A 2 6.78 1.87 -4.99
CA GLU A 2 6.89 0.42 -4.77
C GLU A 2 7.88 0.04 -3.66
N ASN A 3 9.09 0.60 -3.64
CA ASN A 3 10.11 0.23 -2.66
C ASN A 3 9.72 0.50 -1.19
N VAL A 4 8.99 1.59 -0.91
CA VAL A 4 8.58 1.94 0.46
C VAL A 4 7.41 1.07 0.91
N VAL A 5 6.42 0.93 0.04
CA VAL A 5 5.23 0.11 0.32
C VAL A 5 5.63 -1.35 0.50
N GLU A 6 6.52 -1.87 -0.35
CA GLU A 6 7.04 -3.23 -0.23
C GLU A 6 7.79 -3.44 1.08
N ALA A 7 8.69 -2.51 1.46
CA ALA A 7 9.44 -2.61 2.71
C ALA A 7 8.52 -2.69 3.94
N ILE A 8 7.51 -1.83 4.01
CA ILE A 8 6.53 -1.82 5.11
C ILE A 8 5.69 -3.10 5.12
N LEU A 9 5.22 -3.55 3.96
CA LEU A 9 4.45 -4.79 3.88
C LEU A 9 5.29 -6.02 4.28
N ILE A 10 6.59 -6.02 4.00
CA ILE A 10 7.52 -7.07 4.43
C ILE A 10 7.77 -7.02 5.94
N SER A 11 7.81 -5.83 6.56
CA SER A 11 8.00 -5.70 8.00
C SER A 11 6.77 -6.10 8.82
N MET A 12 5.58 -6.14 8.22
CA MET A 12 4.35 -6.58 8.88
C MET A 12 4.28 -8.11 8.99
N SER A 13 4.45 -8.66 10.19
CA SER A 13 4.38 -10.10 10.45
C SER A 13 3.04 -10.75 10.08
N SER A 14 1.96 -9.97 10.00
CA SER A 14 0.63 -10.43 9.59
C SER A 14 0.47 -10.61 8.07
N VAL A 15 1.40 -10.11 7.25
CA VAL A 15 1.30 -10.13 5.79
C VAL A 15 2.09 -11.30 5.23
N ASN A 16 1.41 -12.22 4.55
CA ASN A 16 2.06 -13.29 3.83
C ASN A 16 2.39 -12.90 2.38
N LYS A 17 3.25 -13.68 1.72
CA LYS A 17 3.71 -13.40 0.35
C LYS A 17 2.58 -13.22 -0.67
N PRO A 18 1.53 -14.06 -0.70
CA PRO A 18 0.40 -13.82 -1.61
C PRO A 18 -0.36 -12.51 -1.32
N GLN A 19 -0.50 -12.13 -0.05
CA GLN A 19 -1.13 -10.86 0.33
C GLN A 19 -0.26 -9.66 -0.03
N LEU A 20 1.05 -9.73 0.21
CA LEU A 20 2.04 -8.74 -0.25
C LEU A 20 1.87 -8.46 -1.76
N LEU A 21 1.88 -9.50 -2.59
CA LEU A 21 1.72 -9.34 -4.04
C LEU A 21 0.38 -8.73 -4.42
N PHE A 22 -0.71 -9.12 -3.75
CA PHE A 22 -2.01 -8.52 -4.00
C PHE A 22 -2.02 -7.02 -3.64
N MET A 23 -1.50 -6.65 -2.47
CA MET A 23 -1.47 -5.27 -2.01
C MET A 23 -0.60 -4.39 -2.90
N MET A 24 0.58 -4.87 -3.30
CA MET A 24 1.45 -4.17 -4.25
C MET A 24 0.72 -3.86 -5.56
N ASN A 25 0.09 -4.87 -6.17
CA ASN A 25 -0.69 -4.66 -7.39
C ASN A 25 -1.90 -3.74 -7.17
N LEU A 26 -2.59 -3.87 -6.03
CA LEU A 26 -3.73 -3.02 -5.70
C LEU A 26 -3.32 -1.55 -5.63
N PHE A 27 -2.24 -1.24 -4.91
CA PHE A 27 -1.76 0.14 -4.78
C PHE A 27 -1.26 0.70 -6.11
N SER A 28 -0.52 -0.07 -6.90
CA SER A 28 -0.08 0.36 -8.24
C SER A 28 -1.27 0.69 -9.15
N VAL A 29 -2.35 -0.09 -9.10
CA VAL A 29 -3.58 0.20 -9.85
C VAL A 29 -4.28 1.45 -9.34
N LEU A 30 -4.39 1.61 -8.02
CA LEU A 30 -5.08 2.76 -7.42
C LEU A 30 -4.40 4.10 -7.73
N VAL A 31 -3.08 4.11 -7.96
CA VAL A 31 -2.33 5.31 -8.36
C VAL A 31 -2.74 5.83 -9.74
N VAL A 32 -3.00 4.93 -10.70
CA VAL A 32 -3.33 5.29 -12.09
C VAL A 32 -4.83 5.32 -12.36
N PHE A 33 -5.62 4.78 -11.44
CA PHE A 33 -7.06 4.64 -11.61
C PHE A 33 -7.80 5.97 -11.46
N GLN A 34 -8.78 6.21 -12.33
CA GLN A 34 -9.67 7.37 -12.26
C GLN A 34 -11.14 6.95 -12.21
N GLY A 35 -11.92 7.55 -11.30
CA GLY A 35 -13.35 7.32 -11.15
C GLY A 35 -13.72 6.47 -9.93
N LYS A 36 -14.78 5.66 -10.04
CA LYS A 36 -15.26 4.80 -8.94
C LYS A 36 -14.53 3.46 -8.92
N ALA A 37 -13.80 3.17 -7.83
CA ALA A 37 -12.97 1.98 -7.65
C ALA A 37 -13.79 0.70 -7.40
N THR A 38 -14.57 0.28 -8.41
CA THR A 38 -15.24 -1.03 -8.42
C THR A 38 -14.29 -2.12 -8.90
N PHE A 39 -14.47 -3.38 -8.49
CA PHE A 39 -13.59 -4.48 -8.94
C PHE A 39 -13.53 -4.60 -10.46
N ARG A 40 -14.67 -4.40 -11.15
CA ARG A 40 -14.76 -4.33 -12.61
C ARG A 40 -13.91 -3.20 -13.20
N ASN A 41 -13.94 -2.04 -12.58
CA ASN A 41 -13.18 -0.90 -13.08
C ASN A 41 -11.69 -1.10 -12.85
N LEU A 42 -11.28 -1.55 -11.67
CA LEU A 42 -9.88 -1.82 -11.33
C LEU A 42 -9.27 -2.93 -12.21
N SER A 43 -10.04 -3.96 -12.55
CA SER A 43 -9.57 -5.03 -13.44
C SER A 43 -9.31 -4.60 -14.89
N ARG A 44 -9.67 -3.38 -15.29
CA ARG A 44 -9.32 -2.84 -16.61
C ARG A 44 -7.92 -2.20 -16.66
N TYR A 45 -7.33 -1.95 -15.50
CA TYR A 45 -6.03 -1.27 -15.35
C TYR A 45 -4.91 -2.23 -14.93
N CYS A 46 -5.18 -3.53 -14.83
CA CYS A 46 -4.19 -4.56 -14.52
C CYS A 46 -4.66 -5.95 -14.97
N GLU A 47 -3.79 -6.94 -14.84
CA GLU A 47 -4.09 -8.34 -15.17
C GLU A 47 -4.94 -9.06 -14.11
N MET A 48 -5.31 -8.39 -13.01
CA MET A 48 -6.10 -9.00 -11.94
C MET A 48 -7.59 -9.01 -12.30
N HIS A 49 -8.17 -10.21 -12.37
CA HIS A 49 -9.62 -10.38 -12.57
C HIS A 49 -10.45 -9.92 -11.35
N GLU A 50 -11.71 -9.51 -11.57
CA GLU A 50 -12.66 -9.10 -10.50
C GLU A 50 -12.74 -10.11 -9.34
N LYS A 51 -12.70 -11.41 -9.67
CA LYS A 51 -12.70 -12.52 -8.70
C LYS A 51 -11.48 -12.48 -7.76
N ARG A 52 -10.31 -12.05 -8.23
CA ARG A 52 -9.09 -11.91 -7.41
C ARG A 52 -9.29 -10.79 -6.39
N PHE A 53 -9.75 -9.61 -6.82
CA PHE A 53 -10.13 -8.52 -5.91
C PHE A 53 -11.16 -8.98 -4.88
N SER A 54 -12.26 -9.59 -5.33
CA SER A 54 -13.31 -10.07 -4.43
C SER A 54 -12.81 -11.04 -3.35
N ARG A 55 -11.93 -11.98 -3.71
CA ARG A 55 -11.34 -12.94 -2.75
C ARG A 55 -10.43 -12.26 -1.74
N TRP A 56 -9.59 -11.33 -2.20
CA TRP A 56 -8.60 -10.69 -1.35
C TRP A 56 -9.16 -9.58 -0.46
N TYR A 57 -10.13 -8.80 -0.94
CA TYR A 57 -10.85 -7.81 -0.12
C TYR A 57 -11.64 -8.44 1.05
N ARG A 58 -11.95 -9.74 0.97
CA ARG A 58 -12.56 -10.49 2.11
C ARG A 58 -11.54 -10.95 3.14
N ARG A 59 -10.24 -10.87 2.84
CA ARG A 59 -9.18 -11.23 3.79
C ARG A 59 -8.92 -10.05 4.71
N ARG A 60 -8.56 -10.37 5.96
CA ARG A 60 -8.13 -9.34 6.91
C ARG A 60 -6.79 -8.74 6.46
N PHE A 61 -6.70 -7.43 6.56
CA PHE A 61 -5.47 -6.66 6.39
C PHE A 61 -5.49 -5.54 7.42
N ASP A 62 -4.39 -5.37 8.15
CA ASP A 62 -4.29 -4.34 9.19
C ASP A 62 -3.92 -3.00 8.55
N PHE A 63 -4.93 -2.28 8.07
CA PHE A 63 -4.74 -0.95 7.49
C PHE A 63 -4.24 0.06 8.51
N ALA A 64 -4.57 -0.09 9.79
CA ALA A 64 -4.12 0.84 10.82
C ALA A 64 -2.61 0.71 11.03
N LEU A 65 -2.12 -0.53 11.21
CA LEU A 65 -0.69 -0.80 11.30
C LEU A 65 0.05 -0.35 10.04
N PHE A 66 -0.46 -0.71 8.85
CA PHE A 66 0.14 -0.29 7.58
C PHE A 66 0.27 1.23 7.47
N ASN A 67 -0.81 1.97 7.76
CA ASN A 67 -0.81 3.44 7.66
C ASN A 67 0.12 4.08 8.69
N LEU A 68 0.15 3.58 9.94
CA LEU A 68 1.05 4.07 10.97
C LEU A 68 2.50 3.86 10.56
N SER A 69 2.87 2.64 10.15
CA SER A 69 4.24 2.35 9.70
C SER A 69 4.66 3.19 8.48
N LEU A 70 3.73 3.53 7.58
CA LEU A 70 4.00 4.41 6.45
C LEU A 70 4.24 5.85 6.90
N ILE A 71 3.44 6.36 7.85
CA ILE A 71 3.61 7.70 8.40
C ILE A 71 4.94 7.79 9.16
N ASP A 72 5.22 6.86 10.06
CA ASP A 72 6.46 6.84 10.85
C ASP A 72 7.70 6.80 9.95
N HIS A 73 7.70 5.91 8.95
CA HIS A 73 8.81 5.80 7.99
C HIS A 73 9.06 7.10 7.19
N GLU A 74 8.03 7.87 6.86
CA GLU A 74 8.20 9.15 6.15
C GLU A 74 8.50 10.33 7.08
N LEU A 75 8.01 10.31 8.32
CA LEU A 75 8.28 11.34 9.32
C LEU A 75 9.70 11.25 9.88
N ASP A 76 10.24 10.05 10.08
CA ASP A 76 11.63 9.85 10.51
C ASP A 76 12.63 10.49 9.52
N LYS A 77 12.30 10.50 8.22
CA LYS A 77 13.09 11.20 7.19
C LYS A 77 12.94 12.71 7.21
N GLY A 78 11.84 13.22 7.76
CA GLY A 78 11.50 14.64 7.84
C GLY A 78 12.08 15.34 9.08
N ALA A 79 12.21 14.61 10.20
CA ALA A 79 12.79 15.12 11.44
C ALA A 79 14.26 15.55 11.26
N GLU A 80 15.00 14.89 10.38
CA GLU A 80 16.39 15.25 10.05
C GLU A 80 16.51 16.56 9.26
N ARG A 81 15.43 17.02 8.60
CA ARG A 81 15.43 18.20 7.72
C ARG A 81 14.94 19.49 8.36
N THR A 82 14.32 19.43 9.54
CA THR A 82 13.79 20.61 10.26
C THR A 82 14.74 21.14 11.35
N ALA A 83 15.91 20.53 11.53
CA ALA A 83 17.00 21.15 12.27
C ALA A 83 17.60 22.33 11.47
N ALA A 84 16.88 23.45 11.45
CA ALA A 84 17.47 24.72 11.10
C ALA A 84 18.59 25.03 12.13
N PRO A 85 19.78 25.47 11.70
CA PRO A 85 20.80 25.92 12.65
C PRO A 85 20.21 27.12 13.40
N ALA A 86 20.00 26.95 14.71
CA ALA A 86 19.64 28.05 15.59
C ALA A 86 20.73 29.13 15.48
N ALA A 87 20.35 30.29 14.95
CA ALA A 87 21.15 31.50 14.92
C ALA A 87 21.00 32.27 16.22
#